data_AF-A0A6N2M463-F1
#
_entry.id   AF-A0A6N2M463-F1
#
_cell.length_a   1.000
_cell.length_b   1.000
_cell.length_c   1.000
_cell.angle_alpha   90.00
_cell.angle_beta   90.00
_cell.angle_gamma   90.00
#
_symmetry.space_group_name_H-M   'P 1'
#
loop_
_entity.id
_entity.type
_entity.pdbx_description
1 polymer ?
#
loop_
_entity_poly.entity_id
_entity_poly.type
_entity_poly.pdbx_seq_one_letter_code
_entity_poly.pdbx_strand_id
1 'polypeptide(L)' 'MRLHSRKPWSKFINSDNQHLVSPEALDFLDKLLRYDHQDRLTAREAMAHPYFSQVRAAESSRMRTQ' A
#
# COMPACT_ATOMS: atom_id res chain seq x y z
N MET A 1 2.77 -10.91 -30.74
CA MET A 1 2.93 -10.73 -29.28
C MET A 1 1.62 -10.18 -28.73
N ARG A 2 1.04 -10.78 -27.68
CA ARG A 2 -0.13 -10.17 -27.01
C ARG A 2 0.34 -8.95 -26.22
N LEU A 3 -0.12 -7.77 -26.60
CA LEU A 3 0.12 -6.53 -25.86
C LEU A 3 -0.74 -6.56 -24.60
N HIS A 4 -0.14 -6.85 -23.45
CA HIS A 4 -0.83 -6.79 -22.16
C HIS A 4 -0.70 -5.37 -21.61
N SER A 5 -1.79 -4.60 -21.67
CA SER A 5 -1.84 -3.28 -21.04
C SER A 5 -1.87 -3.40 -19.51
N ARG A 6 -1.29 -2.41 -18.83
CA ARG A 6 -1.37 -2.30 -17.38
C ARG A 6 -2.84 -2.14 -16.98
N LYS A 7 -3.30 -3.01 -16.09
CA LYS A 7 -4.65 -2.95 -15.52
C LYS A 7 -4.64 -2.04 -14.29
N PRO A 8 -5.63 -1.15 -14.13
CA PRO A 8 -5.76 -0.40 -12.88
C PRO A 8 -6.08 -1.37 -11.73
N TRP A 9 -5.57 -1.07 -10.52
CA TRP A 9 -5.80 -1.92 -9.35
C TRP A 9 -7.27 -2.08 -8.98
N SER A 10 -8.09 -1.07 -9.29
CA SER A 10 -9.55 -1.12 -9.10
C SER A 10 -10.23 -2.29 -9.79
N LYS A 11 -9.63 -2.85 -10.85
CA LYS A 11 -10.14 -4.04 -11.55
C LYS A 11 -10.16 -5.31 -10.67
N PHE A 12 -9.40 -5.32 -9.57
CA PHE A 12 -9.33 -6.47 -8.65
C PHE A 12 -10.25 -6.32 -7.43
N ILE A 13 -11.03 -5.25 -7.35
CA ILE A 13 -11.98 -5.02 -6.26
C ILE A 13 -13.28 -5.79 -6.54
N ASN A 14 -13.79 -6.49 -5.53
CA ASN A 14 -15.06 -7.19 -5.55
C ASN A 14 -15.78 -7.05 -4.19
N SER A 15 -16.99 -7.61 -4.06
CA SER A 15 -17.79 -7.55 -2.82
C SER A 15 -17.05 -8.06 -1.59
N ASP A 16 -16.16 -9.02 -1.78
CA ASP A 16 -15.52 -9.75 -0.67
C ASP A 16 -14.32 -8.97 -0.13
N ASN A 17 -13.66 -8.14 -0.95
CA ASN A 17 -12.47 -7.42 -0.57
C ASN A 17 -12.62 -5.89 -0.50
N GLN A 18 -13.74 -5.33 -0.97
CA GLN A 18 -13.94 -3.87 -1.04
C GLN A 18 -13.71 -3.18 0.31
N HIS A 19 -14.09 -3.82 1.42
CA HIS A 19 -13.92 -3.28 2.76
C HIS A 19 -12.45 -3.22 3.24
N LEU A 20 -11.54 -3.93 2.56
CA LEU A 20 -10.09 -3.92 2.83
C LEU A 20 -9.34 -2.93 1.94
N VAL A 21 -10.00 -2.34 0.95
CA VAL A 21 -9.36 -1.51 -0.06
C VAL A 21 -9.60 -0.04 0.23
N SER A 22 -8.52 0.69 0.52
CA SER A 22 -8.52 2.16 0.59
C SER A 22 -7.66 2.75 -0.54
N PRO A 23 -7.83 4.04 -0.89
CA PRO A 23 -6.96 4.72 -1.84
C PRO A 23 -5.47 4.62 -1.47
N GLU A 24 -5.15 4.74 -0.19
CA GLU A 24 -3.79 4.64 0.35
C GLU A 24 -3.24 3.22 0.24
N ALA A 25 -4.09 2.19 0.37
CA ALA A 25 -3.69 0.79 0.20
C ALA A 25 -3.28 0.51 -1.25
N LEU A 26 -4.06 1.02 -2.21
CA LEU A 26 -3.75 0.86 -3.63
C LEU A 26 -2.51 1.64 -4.06
N ASP A 27 -2.34 2.87 -3.55
CA ASP A 27 -1.14 3.69 -3.77
C ASP A 27 0.11 3.02 -3.19
N PHE A 28 0.01 2.44 -1.99
CA PHE A 28 1.09 1.68 -1.39
C PHE A 28 1.49 0.47 -2.25
N LEU A 29 0.51 -0.32 -2.69
CA LEU A 29 0.72 -1.48 -3.54
C LEU A 29 1.37 -1.09 -4.88
N ASP A 30 0.94 0.04 -5.45
CA ASP A 30 1.47 0.53 -6.71
C ASP A 30 2.96 0.89 -6.66
N LYS A 31 3.40 1.47 -5.55
CA LYS A 31 4.80 1.86 -5.33
C LYS A 31 5.69 0.67 -4.96
N LEU A 32 5.11 -0.48 -4.60
CA LEU A 32 5.86 -1.72 -4.34
C LEU A 32 5.95 -2.64 -5.56
N LEU A 33 4.84 -2.81 -6.28
CA LEU A 33 4.75 -3.73 -7.42
C LEU A 33 5.22 -3.07 -8.72
N ARG A 34 6.48 -2.62 -8.71
CA ARG A 34 7.20 -2.07 -9.87
C ARG A 34 8.11 -3.12 -10.49
N TYR A 35 8.11 -3.16 -11.83
CA TYR A 35 9.01 -4.05 -12.58
C TYR A 35 10.48 -3.67 -12.32
N ASP A 36 10.81 -2.39 -12.48
CA ASP A 36 12.10 -1.87 -12.06
C ASP A 36 12.20 -1.97 -10.53
N HIS A 37 13.29 -2.58 -10.06
CA HIS A 37 13.52 -2.76 -8.64
C HIS A 37 13.98 -1.48 -7.95
N GLN A 38 14.57 -0.52 -8.68
CA GLN A 38 15.00 0.76 -8.14
C GLN A 38 13.81 1.69 -7.85
N ASP A 39 12.70 1.52 -8.57
CA ASP A 39 11.46 2.27 -8.37
C ASP A 39 10.63 1.77 -7.18
N ARG A 40 10.98 0.62 -6.59
CA ARG A 40 10.25 0.07 -5.45
C ARG A 40 10.58 0.86 -4.19
N LEU A 41 9.58 1.09 -3.35
CA LEU A 41 9.85 1.64 -2.02
C LEU A 41 10.83 0.75 -1.24
N THR A 42 11.78 1.40 -0.60
CA THR A 42 12.58 0.77 0.45
C THR A 42 11.70 0.47 1.67
N ALA A 43 12.15 -0.45 2.54
CA ALA A 43 11.42 -0.77 3.77
C ALA A 43 11.17 0.48 4.65
N ARG A 44 12.16 1.38 4.74
CA ARG A 44 12.05 2.63 5.51
C ARG A 44 10.97 3.54 4.95
N GLU A 45 10.90 3.69 3.62
CA GLU A 45 9.87 4.51 2.97
C GLU A 45 8.49 3.86 3.08
N ALA A 46 8.41 2.54 2.96
CA ALA A 46 7.19 1.78 3.12
C ALA A 46 6.58 1.95 4.52
N MET A 47 7.39 1.89 5.58
CA MET A 47 6.94 2.13 6.96
C MET A 47 6.42 3.56 7.18
N ALA A 48 6.94 4.54 6.44
CA ALA A 48 6.50 5.94 6.49
C ALA A 48 5.22 6.22 5.69
N HIS A 49 4.75 5.27 4.87
CA HIS A 49 3.60 5.46 3.99
C HIS A 49 2.30 5.84 4.75
N PRO A 50 1.43 6.71 4.20
CA PRO A 50 0.16 7.09 4.84
C PRO A 50 -0.77 5.92 5.20
N TYR A 51 -0.70 4.82 4.44
CA TYR A 51 -1.43 3.58 4.73
C TYR A 51 -1.20 3.06 6.17
N PHE A 52 0.00 3.26 6.73
CA PHE A 52 0.33 2.85 8.10
C PHE A 52 0.17 3.96 9.15
N SER A 53 -0.46 5.10 8.81
CA SER A 53 -0.63 6.24 9.73
C SER A 53 -1.31 5.86 11.05
N GLN A 54 -2.41 5.10 10.97
CA GLN A 54 -3.15 4.61 12.14
C GLN A 54 -2.29 3.70 13.02
N VAL A 55 -1.50 2.81 12.40
CA VAL A 55 -0.58 1.90 13.13
C VAL A 55 0.49 2.71 13.86
N ARG A 56 1.12 3.69 13.20
CA ARG A 56 2.13 4.56 13.84
C ARG A 56 1.55 5.36 15.00
N ALA A 57 0.32 5.86 14.86
CA ALA A 57 -0.36 6.61 15.91
C ALA A 57 -0.69 5.70 17.12
N ALA A 58 -1.14 4.48 16.87
CA ALA A 58 -1.42 3.49 17.92
C ALA A 58 -0.13 3.09 18.67
N GLU A 59 0.95 2.79 17.94
CA GLU A 59 2.24 2.45 18.54
C GLU A 59 2.83 3.61 19.35
N SER A 60 2.75 4.84 18.84
CA SER A 60 3.18 6.05 19.56
C SER A 60 2.36 6.29 20.84
N SER A 61 1.09 5.89 20.84
CA SER A 61 0.23 6.00 22.02
C SER A 61 0.58 4.91 23.05
N ARG A 62 0.85 3.68 22.60
CA ARG A 62 1.31 2.58 23.46
C ARG A 62 2.63 2.89 24.17
N MET A 63 3.61 3.47 23.45
CA MET A 63 4.90 3.84 24.04
C MET A 63 4.81 4.93 25.10
N ARG A 64 3.79 5.80 25.06
CA ARG A 64 3.60 6.86 26.07
C ARG A 64 2.97 6.36 27.37
N THR A 65 2.37 5.17 27.34
CA THR A 65 1.70 4.57 28.51
C THR A 65 2.60 3.55 29.22
N GLN A 66 3.80 3.27 28.68
CA GLN A 66 4.86 2.51 29.34
C GLN A 66 5.88 3.47 29.96
#